data_AF-A0A531JL96-F1
#
_entry.id   AF-A0A531JL96-F1
#
_cell.length_a   1.000
_cell.length_b   1.000
_cell.length_c   1.000
_cell.angle_alpha   90.00
_cell.angle_beta   90.00
_cell.angle_gamma   90.00
#
_symmetry.space_group_name_H-M   'P 1'
#
loop_
_entity.id
_entity.type
_entity.pdbx_description
1 polymer ?
#
loop_
_entity_poly.entity_id
_entity_poly.type
_entity_poly.pdbx_seq_one_letter_code
_entity_poly.pdbx_strand_id
1 'polypeptide(L)'
;ELRGRNGDWGEKAVREAASLSANAALQEHVIDFVARDTTELLQLAEGRTVDVAGQKKVLATKGLPVETLEPGWFIRLLSVITDPNTAVILMLVGVYGIIFEFTSPGAVAPGVIGAICLLLGLYALNLLPINYAGLALMLLGIAFLVIEAFNPTVVLGLGGVAAFLLGAAMLLKVEGPGFAMSWAVIGPAAALTLGLALLTGTYVWAARKNPPRVGGEVMRGLPVKVLDWQGGEGHVLAQGERWRARADEPVAPGDSVEVTDVSDLVLTVRRRDGNNNGAIR
;
A
#
# COMPACT_ATOMS: atom_id res chain seq x y z
N GLU A 1 15.72 -2.32 40.61
CA GLU A 1 16.09 -2.80 41.96
C GLU A 1 17.41 -2.25 42.50
N LEU A 2 18.55 -2.35 41.80
CA LEU A 2 19.89 -1.92 42.28
C LEU A 2 19.99 -0.47 42.82
N ARG A 3 19.04 0.40 42.46
CA ARG A 3 18.94 1.80 42.93
C ARG A 3 17.71 2.09 43.81
N GLY A 4 17.03 1.05 44.32
CA GLY A 4 15.82 1.20 45.13
C GLY A 4 14.63 1.82 44.38
N ARG A 5 14.60 1.70 43.05
CA ARG A 5 13.50 2.16 42.18
C ARG A 5 12.54 1.04 41.87
N ASN A 6 11.29 1.42 41.57
CA ASN A 6 10.22 0.53 41.15
C ASN A 6 10.64 -0.30 39.93
N GLY A 7 10.97 -1.58 40.19
CA GLY A 7 11.42 -2.53 39.18
C GLY A 7 10.28 -2.99 38.27
N ASP A 8 9.10 -3.17 38.85
CA ASP A 8 7.89 -3.61 38.15
C ASP A 8 7.47 -2.61 37.07
N TRP A 9 7.57 -1.31 37.37
CA TRP A 9 7.39 -0.27 36.37
C TRP A 9 8.43 -0.37 35.25
N GLY A 10 9.70 -0.60 35.60
CA GLY A 10 10.77 -0.77 34.62
C GLY A 10 10.53 -1.94 33.66
N GLU A 11 9.97 -3.04 34.15
CA GLU A 11 9.57 -4.18 33.31
C GLU A 11 8.39 -3.83 32.40
N LYS A 12 7.34 -3.19 32.93
CA LYS A 12 6.17 -2.76 32.14
C LYS A 12 6.54 -1.76 31.05
N ALA A 13 7.45 -0.83 31.34
CA ALA A 13 7.94 0.13 30.35
C ALA A 13 8.57 -0.56 29.13
N VAL A 14 9.24 -1.70 29.32
CA VAL A 14 9.86 -2.47 28.24
C VAL A 14 8.85 -3.39 27.54
N ARG A 15 8.04 -4.14 28.30
CA ARG A 15 7.11 -5.13 27.72
C ARG A 15 5.90 -4.52 27.05
N GLU A 16 5.38 -3.44 27.61
CA GLU A 16 4.08 -2.88 27.26
C GLU A 16 4.20 -1.48 26.66
N ALA A 17 5.42 -0.94 26.52
CA ALA A 17 5.67 0.44 26.09
C ALA A 17 4.90 1.48 26.94
N ALA A 18 4.70 1.17 28.23
CA ALA A 18 3.97 2.03 29.14
C ALA A 18 4.69 3.38 29.33
N SER A 19 3.92 4.48 29.29
CA SER A 19 4.43 5.83 29.53
C SER A 19 3.81 6.42 30.81
N LEU A 20 4.59 7.23 31.53
CA LEU A 20 4.14 7.95 32.73
C LEU A 20 4.37 9.45 32.59
N SER A 21 3.47 10.22 33.19
CA SER A 21 3.73 11.64 33.43
C SER A 21 4.78 11.83 34.52
N ALA A 22 5.44 13.00 34.56
CA ALA A 22 6.44 13.31 35.57
C ALA A 22 5.91 13.14 37.02
N ASN A 23 4.66 13.54 37.27
CA ASN A 23 4.04 13.40 38.59
C ASN A 23 3.75 11.93 38.95
N ALA A 24 3.26 11.14 37.99
CA ALA A 24 3.02 9.72 38.22
C ALA A 24 4.34 8.95 38.44
N ALA A 25 5.39 9.31 37.70
CA ALA A 25 6.73 8.74 37.90
C ALA A 25 7.30 9.04 39.30
N LEU A 26 6.98 10.20 39.88
CA LEU A 26 7.36 10.52 41.26
C LEU A 26 6.56 9.69 42.27
N GLN A 27 5.25 9.56 42.07
CA GLN A 27 4.37 8.77 42.94
C GLN A 27 4.73 7.28 42.93
N GLU A 28 5.07 6.74 41.76
CA GLU A 28 5.51 5.35 41.59
C GLU A 28 7.00 5.15 41.93
N HIS A 29 7.69 6.18 42.44
CA HIS A 29 9.08 6.10 42.88
C HIS A 29 10.06 5.65 41.77
N VAL A 30 9.76 6.05 40.53
CA VAL A 30 10.60 5.85 39.33
C VAL A 30 11.67 6.94 39.25
N ILE A 31 11.31 8.17 39.61
CA ILE A 31 12.21 9.33 39.68
C ILE A 31 12.33 9.84 41.13
N ASP A 32 13.22 10.80 41.36
CA ASP A 32 13.50 11.37 42.68
C ASP A 32 12.64 12.59 43.03
N PHE A 33 12.42 13.47 42.05
CA PHE A 33 11.67 14.71 42.16
C PHE A 33 11.49 15.29 40.75
N VAL A 34 10.63 16.30 40.65
CA VAL A 34 10.38 17.07 39.43
C VAL A 34 10.87 18.49 39.66
N ALA A 35 11.64 19.02 38.72
CA ALA A 35 12.11 20.40 38.72
C ALA A 35 11.63 21.10 37.43
N ARG A 36 11.30 22.39 37.53
CA ARG A 36 10.82 23.22 36.41
C ARG A 36 11.95 23.74 35.53
N ASP A 37 13.12 23.95 36.11
CA ASP A 37 14.31 24.42 35.42
C ASP A 37 15.59 23.88 36.07
N THR A 38 16.74 24.18 35.45
CA THR A 38 18.06 23.74 35.91
C THR A 38 18.43 24.32 37.28
N THR A 39 17.91 25.51 37.63
CA THR A 39 18.18 26.15 38.91
C THR A 39 17.47 25.41 40.04
N GLU A 40 16.18 25.12 39.87
CA GLU A 40 15.39 24.32 40.81
C GLU A 40 15.95 22.89 40.92
N LEU A 41 16.40 22.30 39.81
CA LEU A 41 17.06 20.99 39.80
C LEU A 41 18.31 20.97 40.70
N LEU A 42 19.19 21.96 40.57
CA LEU A 42 20.41 22.05 41.39
C LEU A 42 20.09 22.28 42.87
N GLN A 43 19.06 23.07 43.18
CA GLN A 43 18.62 23.28 44.57
C GLN A 43 18.06 21.99 45.19
N LEU A 44 17.22 21.24 44.47
CA LEU A 44 16.64 19.99 44.95
C LEU A 44 17.67 18.85 45.04
N ALA A 45 18.75 18.91 44.25
CA ALA A 45 19.85 17.95 44.25
C ALA A 45 20.87 18.19 45.38
N GLU A 46 20.94 19.40 45.94
CA GLU A 46 21.90 19.77 46.99
C GLU A 46 21.78 18.85 48.21
N GLY A 47 22.91 18.34 48.69
CA GLY A 47 22.98 17.49 49.88
C GLY A 47 22.47 16.06 49.67
N ARG A 48 21.98 15.70 48.49
CA ARG A 48 21.57 14.32 48.20
C ARG A 48 22.78 13.41 48.06
N THR A 49 22.65 12.18 48.55
CA THR A 49 23.67 11.14 48.36
C THR A 49 23.34 10.31 47.13
N VAL A 50 24.26 10.23 46.17
CA VAL A 50 24.14 9.42 44.96
C VAL A 50 25.27 8.40 44.89
N ASP A 51 25.02 7.28 44.22
CA ASP A 51 26.04 6.28 43.93
C ASP A 51 26.70 6.60 42.57
N VAL A 52 28.01 6.87 42.59
CA VAL A 52 28.83 7.10 41.40
C VAL A 52 29.89 5.99 41.35
N ALA A 53 29.73 5.05 40.41
CA ALA A 53 30.65 3.93 40.21
C ALA A 53 30.91 3.08 41.49
N GLY A 54 29.88 2.87 42.32
CA GLY A 54 29.94 2.11 43.57
C GLY A 54 30.35 2.95 44.78
N GLN A 55 30.57 4.26 44.63
CA GLN A 55 30.92 5.16 45.71
C GLN A 55 29.76 6.11 46.03
N LYS A 56 29.32 6.12 47.29
CA LYS A 56 28.34 7.09 47.78
C LYS A 56 28.98 8.47 47.88
N LYS A 57 28.50 9.41 47.08
CA LYS A 57 28.96 10.80 47.05
C LYS A 57 27.80 11.74 47.36
N VAL A 58 28.02 12.68 48.27
CA VAL A 58 27.07 13.76 48.54
C VAL A 58 27.23 14.83 47.47
N LEU A 59 26.13 15.23 46.86
CA LEU A 59 26.08 16.28 45.86
C LEU A 59 26.20 17.65 46.54
N ALA A 60 27.22 18.41 46.15
CA ALA A 60 27.38 19.82 46.49
C ALA A 60 27.22 20.63 45.20
N THR A 61 25.98 21.02 44.92
CA THR A 61 25.53 21.74 43.72
C THR A 61 25.42 23.26 43.95
N LYS A 62 25.45 23.71 45.20
CA LYS A 62 25.32 25.13 45.57
C LYS A 62 26.44 25.99 44.97
N GLY A 63 26.05 26.99 44.18
CA GLY A 63 26.98 27.96 43.59
C GLY A 63 27.83 27.41 42.45
N LEU A 64 27.53 26.22 41.92
CA LEU A 64 28.21 25.70 40.74
C LEU A 64 27.81 26.50 39.49
N PRO A 65 28.76 26.84 38.60
CA PRO A 65 28.45 27.39 37.30
C PRO A 65 27.79 26.33 36.42
N VAL A 66 26.77 26.71 35.67
CA VAL A 66 26.13 25.84 34.68
C VAL A 66 26.83 26.02 33.34
N GLU A 67 27.59 25.01 32.92
CA GLU A 67 28.15 24.97 31.57
C GLU A 67 27.18 24.25 30.63
N THR A 68 26.76 24.96 29.59
CA THR A 68 25.93 24.37 28.53
C THR A 68 26.86 23.83 27.44
N LEU A 69 26.85 22.51 27.26
CA LEU A 69 27.58 21.87 26.17
C LEU A 69 26.71 21.88 24.92
N GLU A 70 27.04 22.77 23.98
CA GLU A 70 26.36 22.77 22.69
C GLU A 70 26.84 21.60 21.80
N PRO A 71 25.96 21.00 20.99
CA PRO A 71 26.36 20.02 20.01
C PRO A 71 27.40 20.62 19.05
N GLY A 72 28.54 19.94 18.90
CA GLY A 72 29.57 20.31 17.92
C GLY A 72 29.05 20.23 16.48
N TRP A 73 29.76 20.87 15.54
CA TRP A 73 29.33 20.96 14.14
C TRP A 73 29.05 19.59 13.50
N PHE A 74 29.83 18.56 13.85
CA PHE A 74 29.66 17.20 13.33
C PHE A 74 28.36 16.57 13.85
N ILE A 75 28.00 16.80 15.12
CA ILE A 75 26.73 16.32 15.70
C ILE A 75 25.55 17.05 15.04
N ARG A 76 25.68 18.37 14.80
CA ARG A 76 24.64 19.14 14.09
C ARG A 76 24.46 18.64 12.65
N LEU A 77 25.55 18.40 11.92
CA LEU A 77 25.50 17.83 10.57
C LEU A 77 24.83 16.45 10.58
N LEU A 78 25.22 15.59 11.52
CA LEU A 78 24.61 14.27 11.66
C LEU A 78 23.12 14.37 11.97
N SER A 79 22.70 15.27 12.86
CA SER A 79 21.26 15.48 13.15
C SER A 79 20.47 15.93 11.93
N VAL A 80 21.07 16.73 11.04
CA VAL A 80 20.43 17.18 9.80
C VAL A 80 20.32 16.03 8.79
N ILE A 81 21.38 15.24 8.62
CA ILE A 81 21.38 14.10 7.70
C ILE A 81 20.44 12.99 8.18
N THR A 82 20.30 12.81 9.50
CA THR A 82 19.44 11.78 10.10
C THR A 82 17.96 12.20 10.11
N ASP A 83 17.63 13.43 9.68
CA ASP A 83 16.24 13.83 9.48
C ASP A 83 15.64 13.19 8.21
N PRO A 84 14.49 12.49 8.31
CA PRO A 84 13.90 11.80 7.16
C PRO A 84 13.55 12.73 5.99
N ASN A 85 13.16 13.98 6.24
CA ASN A 85 12.80 14.92 5.18
C ASN A 85 14.06 15.39 4.45
N THR A 86 15.14 15.67 5.20
CA THR A 86 16.43 16.02 4.61
C THR A 86 16.96 14.87 3.74
N ALA A 87 16.81 13.62 4.18
CA ALA A 87 17.21 12.46 3.38
C ALA A 87 16.51 12.41 2.01
N VAL A 88 15.19 12.67 1.97
CA VAL A 88 14.41 12.73 0.73
C VAL A 88 14.88 13.87 -0.17
N ILE A 89 15.13 15.06 0.39
CA ILE A 89 15.65 16.21 -0.36
C ILE A 89 17.02 15.90 -0.95
N LEU A 90 17.93 15.32 -0.17
CA LEU A 90 19.25 14.90 -0.63
C LEU A 90 19.17 13.88 -1.76
N MET A 91 18.26 12.91 -1.69
CA MET A 91 18.05 11.96 -2.80
C MET A 91 17.53 12.66 -4.05
N LEU A 92 16.57 13.58 -3.93
CA LEU A 92 16.04 14.32 -5.09
C LEU A 92 17.15 15.12 -5.76
N VAL A 93 17.88 15.92 -4.99
CA VAL A 93 19.05 16.67 -5.49
C VAL A 93 20.07 15.72 -6.11
N GLY A 94 20.30 14.57 -5.49
CA GLY A 94 21.21 13.54 -5.97
C GLY A 94 20.83 12.98 -7.34
N VAL A 95 19.57 12.57 -7.50
CA VAL A 95 19.01 12.07 -8.76
C VAL A 95 19.05 13.14 -9.84
N TYR A 96 18.65 14.38 -9.53
CA TYR A 96 18.70 15.49 -10.50
C TYR A 96 20.14 15.85 -10.89
N GLY A 97 21.11 15.79 -9.96
CA GLY A 97 22.52 16.01 -10.25
C GLY A 97 23.08 14.99 -11.25
N ILE A 98 22.73 13.72 -11.07
CA ILE A 98 23.10 12.65 -12.02
C ILE A 98 22.39 12.84 -13.38
N ILE A 99 21.09 13.12 -13.38
CA ILE A 99 20.35 13.40 -14.64
C ILE A 99 20.97 14.57 -15.40
N PHE A 100 21.36 15.63 -14.68
CA PHE A 100 21.96 16.81 -15.27
C PHE A 100 23.34 16.51 -15.90
N GLU A 101 24.17 15.69 -15.25
CA GLU A 101 25.43 15.18 -15.84
C GLU A 101 25.18 14.46 -17.17
N PHE A 102 24.17 13.59 -17.24
CA PHE A 102 23.81 12.87 -18.46
C PHE A 102 23.24 13.78 -19.55
N THR A 103 22.54 14.85 -19.16
CA THR A 103 21.88 15.78 -20.11
C THR A 103 22.84 16.87 -20.61
N SER A 104 23.86 17.21 -19.82
CA SER A 104 24.86 18.24 -20.13
C SER A 104 26.28 17.65 -20.09
N PRO A 105 26.72 16.95 -21.15
CA PRO A 105 28.04 16.35 -21.20
C PRO A 105 29.14 17.39 -20.97
N GLY A 106 30.01 17.17 -19.98
CA GLY A 106 31.18 18.02 -19.70
C GLY A 106 31.10 18.84 -18.40
N ALA A 107 29.94 18.89 -17.74
CA ALA A 107 29.83 19.45 -16.39
C ALA A 107 29.95 18.31 -15.37
N VAL A 108 31.16 18.05 -14.84
CA VAL A 108 31.45 16.95 -13.88
C VAL A 108 30.94 17.23 -12.45
N ALA A 109 30.79 18.51 -12.10
CA ALA A 109 30.40 18.91 -10.74
C ALA A 109 28.99 18.42 -10.33
N PRO A 110 27.95 18.54 -11.18
CA PRO A 110 26.62 17.98 -10.93
C PRO A 110 26.60 16.48 -10.63
N GLY A 111 27.35 15.65 -11.36
CA GLY A 111 27.40 14.22 -11.12
C GLY A 111 28.06 13.85 -9.79
N VAL A 112 29.17 14.52 -9.44
CA VAL A 112 29.87 14.29 -8.16
C VAL A 112 29.02 14.74 -6.97
N ILE A 113 28.44 15.94 -7.03
CA ILE A 113 27.51 16.44 -6.00
C ILE A 113 26.31 15.51 -5.91
N GLY A 114 25.78 15.09 -7.06
CA GLY A 114 24.64 14.19 -7.15
C GLY A 114 24.90 12.85 -6.47
N ALA A 115 26.05 12.23 -6.75
CA ALA A 115 26.47 10.97 -6.16
C ALA A 115 26.67 11.07 -4.64
N ILE A 116 27.30 12.14 -4.15
CA ILE A 116 27.48 12.36 -2.70
C ILE A 116 26.13 12.53 -2.01
N CYS A 117 25.24 13.35 -2.56
CA CYS A 117 23.89 13.55 -2.03
C CYS A 117 23.08 12.25 -2.02
N LEU A 118 23.18 11.42 -3.06
CA LEU A 118 22.54 10.10 -3.11
C LEU A 118 23.09 9.15 -2.05
N LEU A 119 24.41 9.06 -1.89
CA LEU A 119 25.02 8.20 -0.86
C LEU A 119 24.62 8.61 0.55
N LEU A 120 24.62 9.92 0.84
CA LEU A 120 24.18 10.45 2.14
C LEU A 120 22.68 10.22 2.36
N GLY A 121 21.85 10.43 1.34
CA GLY A 121 20.41 10.13 1.40
C GLY A 121 20.13 8.64 1.63
N LEU A 122 20.81 7.74 0.92
CA LEU A 122 20.68 6.29 1.12
C LEU A 122 21.12 5.86 2.53
N TYR A 123 22.22 6.42 3.04
CA TYR A 123 22.67 6.15 4.41
C TYR A 123 21.62 6.57 5.44
N ALA A 124 21.03 7.75 5.27
CA ALA A 124 19.95 8.22 6.13
C ALA A 124 18.68 7.35 6.04
N LEU A 125 18.32 6.86 4.85
CA LEU A 125 17.23 5.90 4.69
C LEU A 125 17.50 4.55 5.34
N ASN A 126 18.76 4.10 5.39
CA ASN A 126 19.14 2.87 6.09
C ASN A 126 18.99 2.97 7.62
N LEU A 127 19.02 4.19 8.16
CA LEU A 127 18.72 4.46 9.57
C LEU A 127 17.21 4.50 9.84
N LEU A 128 16.39 4.67 8.81
CA LEU A 128 14.95 4.51 8.97
C LEU A 128 14.65 3.01 9.13
N PRO A 129 13.76 2.61 10.05
CA PRO A 129 13.30 1.24 10.20
C PRO A 129 12.36 0.85 9.04
N ILE A 130 12.78 1.06 7.78
CA ILE A 130 12.02 0.72 6.59
C ILE A 130 12.35 -0.71 6.19
N ASN A 131 11.32 -1.52 6.08
CA ASN A 131 11.45 -2.86 5.54
C ASN A 131 11.59 -2.79 4.00
N TYR A 132 12.81 -2.92 3.49
CA TYR A 132 13.09 -2.93 2.04
C TYR A 132 12.35 -4.05 1.29
N ALA A 133 12.11 -5.20 1.93
CA ALA A 133 11.29 -6.25 1.34
C ALA A 133 9.82 -5.80 1.23
N GLY A 134 9.32 -5.07 2.23
CA GLY A 134 7.99 -4.44 2.19
C GLY A 134 7.86 -3.43 1.06
N LEU A 135 8.86 -2.56 0.87
CA LEU A 135 8.89 -1.60 -0.23
C LEU A 135 8.93 -2.30 -1.60
N ALA A 136 9.79 -3.30 -1.76
CA ALA A 136 9.89 -4.08 -3.00
C ALA A 136 8.58 -4.80 -3.35
N LEU A 137 7.92 -5.42 -2.36
CA LEU A 137 6.62 -6.07 -2.55
C LEU A 137 5.54 -5.05 -2.98
N MET A 138 5.58 -3.85 -2.41
CA MET A 138 4.64 -2.78 -2.75
C MET A 138 4.80 -2.32 -4.20
N LEU A 139 6.04 -2.08 -4.64
CA LEU A 139 6.35 -1.72 -6.02
C LEU A 139 5.96 -2.83 -7.01
N LEU A 140 6.24 -4.09 -6.65
CA LEU A 140 5.84 -5.25 -7.43
C LEU A 140 4.31 -5.36 -7.54
N GLY A 141 3.59 -5.12 -6.45
CA GLY A 141 2.14 -5.09 -6.42
C GLY A 141 1.57 -4.02 -7.37
N ILE A 142 2.11 -2.80 -7.33
CA ILE A 142 1.75 -1.72 -8.27
C ILE A 142 2.02 -2.14 -9.71
N ALA A 143 3.18 -2.73 -10.01
CA ALA A 143 3.52 -3.18 -11.36
C ALA A 143 2.51 -4.22 -11.88
N PHE A 144 2.11 -5.20 -11.07
CA PHE A 144 1.09 -6.18 -11.44
C PHE A 144 -0.27 -5.54 -11.70
N LEU A 145 -0.65 -4.53 -10.92
CA LEU A 145 -1.91 -3.81 -11.10
C LEU A 145 -1.93 -2.95 -12.35
N VAL A 146 -0.79 -2.32 -12.68
CA VAL A 146 -0.62 -1.58 -13.93
C VAL A 146 -0.72 -2.54 -15.12
N ILE A 147 -0.04 -3.69 -15.07
CA ILE A 147 -0.12 -4.71 -16.13
C ILE A 147 -1.56 -5.24 -16.29
N GLU A 148 -2.23 -5.54 -15.18
CA GLU A 148 -3.63 -5.99 -15.16
C GLU A 148 -4.59 -4.95 -15.76
N ALA A 149 -4.33 -3.64 -15.57
CA ALA A 149 -5.15 -2.58 -16.15
C ALA A 149 -5.10 -2.55 -17.70
N PHE A 150 -3.97 -2.96 -18.29
CA PHE A 150 -3.84 -3.10 -19.74
C PHE A 150 -4.29 -4.49 -20.24
N ASN A 151 -4.11 -5.54 -19.43
CA ASN A 151 -4.45 -6.93 -19.78
C ASN A 151 -5.18 -7.62 -18.60
N PRO A 152 -6.52 -7.51 -18.52
CA PRO A 152 -7.29 -8.04 -17.40
C PRO A 152 -7.22 -9.57 -17.34
N THR A 153 -6.59 -10.12 -16.30
CA THR A 153 -6.34 -11.56 -16.14
C THR A 153 -6.86 -12.11 -14.80
N VAL A 154 -7.42 -11.26 -13.91
CA VAL A 154 -7.92 -11.54 -12.55
C VAL A 154 -6.83 -12.01 -11.56
N VAL A 155 -5.93 -12.90 -12.00
CA VAL A 155 -4.83 -13.47 -11.21
C VAL A 155 -3.76 -12.43 -10.88
N LEU A 156 -3.32 -11.64 -11.87
CA LEU A 156 -2.34 -10.57 -11.67
C LEU A 156 -2.94 -9.44 -10.81
N GLY A 157 -4.23 -9.13 -11.00
CA GLY A 157 -4.97 -8.20 -10.14
C GLY A 157 -4.99 -8.62 -8.67
N LEU A 158 -5.43 -9.84 -8.36
CA LEU A 158 -5.46 -10.35 -6.98
C LEU A 158 -4.07 -10.47 -6.36
N GLY A 159 -3.09 -10.98 -7.12
CA GLY A 159 -1.70 -11.06 -6.68
C GLY A 159 -1.08 -9.68 -6.43
N GLY A 160 -1.40 -8.70 -7.28
CA GLY A 160 -0.94 -7.32 -7.15
C GLY A 160 -1.50 -6.62 -5.91
N VAL A 161 -2.80 -6.77 -5.64
CA VAL A 161 -3.41 -6.25 -4.39
C VAL A 161 -2.80 -6.92 -3.16
N ALA A 162 -2.65 -8.25 -3.17
CA ALA A 162 -2.08 -8.97 -2.02
C ALA A 162 -0.62 -8.57 -1.76
N ALA A 163 0.21 -8.47 -2.80
CA ALA A 163 1.60 -8.03 -2.70
C ALA A 163 1.70 -6.59 -2.21
N PHE A 164 0.84 -5.70 -2.72
CA PHE A 164 0.79 -4.31 -2.27
C PHE A 164 0.41 -4.19 -0.79
N LEU A 165 -0.63 -4.90 -0.35
CA LEU A 165 -1.09 -4.91 1.04
C LEU A 165 -0.06 -5.50 2.01
N LEU A 166 0.54 -6.63 1.65
CA LEU A 166 1.62 -7.23 2.44
C LEU A 166 2.85 -6.32 2.50
N GLY A 167 3.21 -5.70 1.38
CA GLY A 167 4.29 -4.73 1.30
C GLY A 167 4.07 -3.52 2.21
N ALA A 168 2.86 -2.95 2.17
CA ALA A 168 2.45 -1.84 3.02
C ALA A 168 2.44 -2.22 4.51
N ALA A 169 1.93 -3.40 4.86
CA ALA A 169 1.94 -3.88 6.24
C ALA A 169 3.37 -4.08 6.78
N MET A 170 4.28 -4.61 5.96
CA MET A 170 5.70 -4.77 6.34
C MET A 170 6.43 -3.43 6.40
N LEU A 171 6.09 -2.46 5.54
CA LEU A 171 6.67 -1.11 5.54
C LEU A 171 6.24 -0.32 6.79
N LEU A 172 5.00 -0.52 7.25
CA LEU A 172 4.40 0.19 8.39
C LEU A 172 4.70 -0.44 9.75
N LYS A 173 5.41 -1.58 9.80
CA LYS A 173 5.80 -2.23 11.05
C LYS A 173 6.96 -1.47 11.71
N VAL A 174 6.67 -0.28 12.22
CA VAL A 174 7.58 0.51 13.06
C VAL A 174 7.42 0.01 14.50
N GLU A 175 8.31 -0.89 14.91
CA GLU A 175 8.40 -1.34 16.31
C GLU A 175 9.20 -0.30 17.13
N GLY A 176 8.50 0.64 17.78
CA GLY A 176 9.11 1.52 18.77
C GLY A 176 8.20 2.66 19.29
N PRO A 177 7.99 2.81 20.61
CA PRO A 177 7.32 3.99 21.16
C PRO A 177 8.16 5.25 20.90
N GLY A 178 7.61 6.22 20.15
CA GLY A 178 8.26 7.50 19.82
C GLY A 178 8.39 7.81 18.32
N PHE A 179 8.26 6.82 17.43
CA PHE A 179 8.20 7.03 15.99
C PHE A 179 6.73 7.12 15.52
N ALA A 180 6.08 8.24 15.80
CA ALA A 180 4.76 8.52 15.23
C ALA A 180 4.92 8.94 13.76
N MET A 181 4.72 8.00 12.83
CA MET A 181 4.65 8.31 11.40
C MET A 181 3.49 9.29 11.17
N SER A 182 3.77 10.43 10.52
CA SER A 182 2.77 11.49 10.29
C SER A 182 1.54 10.93 9.57
N TRP A 183 0.35 11.30 10.05
CA TRP A 183 -0.93 10.99 9.40
C TRP A 183 -0.99 11.51 7.95
N ALA A 184 -0.16 12.49 7.61
CA ALA A 184 -0.01 12.99 6.24
C ALA A 184 0.62 11.98 5.27
N VAL A 185 1.30 10.94 5.77
CA VAL A 185 1.84 9.83 4.96
C VAL A 185 0.93 8.61 5.04
N ILE A 186 0.43 8.30 6.24
CA ILE A 186 -0.50 7.17 6.45
C ILE A 186 -1.82 7.39 5.71
N GLY A 187 -2.39 8.59 5.77
CA GLY A 187 -3.69 8.93 5.18
C GLY A 187 -3.74 8.69 3.67
N PRO A 188 -2.82 9.27 2.87
CA PRO A 188 -2.75 9.02 1.43
C PRO A 188 -2.48 7.56 1.10
N ALA A 189 -1.57 6.88 1.82
CA ALA A 189 -1.27 5.47 1.59
C ALA A 189 -2.50 4.58 1.86
N ALA A 190 -3.21 4.80 2.97
CA ALA A 190 -4.45 4.10 3.31
C ALA A 190 -5.57 4.38 2.30
N ALA A 191 -5.71 5.63 1.85
CA ALA A 191 -6.68 6.01 0.82
C ALA A 191 -6.38 5.35 -0.53
N LEU A 192 -5.10 5.31 -0.94
CA LEU A 192 -4.68 4.63 -2.17
C LEU A 192 -4.98 3.13 -2.10
N THR A 193 -4.66 2.51 -0.95
CA THR A 193 -4.93 1.10 -0.66
C THR A 193 -6.42 0.78 -0.73
N LEU A 194 -7.25 1.60 -0.08
CA LEU A 194 -8.70 1.43 -0.04
C LEU A 194 -9.32 1.66 -1.43
N GLY A 195 -8.85 2.68 -2.16
CA GLY A 195 -9.31 2.97 -3.51
C GLY A 195 -9.01 1.83 -4.49
N LEU A 196 -7.82 1.25 -4.38
CA LEU A 196 -7.40 0.11 -5.20
C LEU A 196 -8.19 -1.17 -4.86
N ALA A 197 -8.45 -1.42 -3.58
CA ALA A 197 -9.30 -2.54 -3.15
C ALA A 197 -10.75 -2.39 -3.62
N LEU A 198 -11.30 -1.17 -3.61
CA LEU A 198 -12.63 -0.89 -4.13
C LEU A 198 -12.70 -1.03 -5.66
N LEU A 199 -11.70 -0.53 -6.39
CA LEU A 199 -11.62 -0.68 -7.85
C LEU A 199 -11.53 -2.15 -8.27
N THR A 200 -10.67 -2.94 -7.61
CA THR A 200 -10.57 -4.37 -7.90
C THR A 200 -11.82 -5.13 -7.48
N GLY A 201 -12.41 -4.82 -6.33
CA GLY A 201 -13.68 -5.42 -5.88
C GLY A 201 -14.84 -5.14 -6.83
N THR A 202 -14.98 -3.90 -7.31
CA THR A 202 -15.99 -3.52 -8.30
C THR A 202 -15.77 -4.17 -9.65
N TYR A 203 -14.52 -4.29 -10.11
CA TYR A 203 -14.18 -4.96 -11.36
C TYR A 203 -14.47 -6.46 -11.30
N VAL A 204 -14.12 -7.14 -10.20
CA VAL A 204 -14.45 -8.56 -9.98
C VAL A 204 -15.95 -8.78 -9.90
N TRP A 205 -16.68 -7.90 -9.24
CA TRP A 205 -18.15 -7.99 -9.18
C TRP A 205 -18.81 -7.75 -10.53
N ALA A 206 -18.31 -6.77 -11.31
CA ALA A 206 -18.77 -6.52 -12.67
C ALA A 206 -18.44 -7.69 -13.61
N ALA A 207 -17.25 -8.30 -13.49
CA ALA A 207 -16.86 -9.49 -14.24
C ALA A 207 -17.72 -10.71 -13.90
N ARG A 208 -18.13 -10.87 -12.64
CA ARG A 208 -19.06 -11.94 -12.22
C ARG A 208 -20.51 -11.70 -12.68
N LYS A 209 -20.90 -10.45 -12.92
CA LYS A 209 -22.24 -10.09 -13.39
C LYS A 209 -22.38 -10.12 -14.92
N ASN A 210 -21.28 -10.13 -15.65
CA ASN A 210 -21.30 -10.28 -17.10
C ASN A 210 -21.11 -11.76 -17.47
N PRO A 211 -22.13 -12.46 -17.98
CA PRO A 211 -21.93 -13.82 -18.50
C PRO A 211 -20.88 -13.79 -19.65
N PRO A 212 -20.15 -14.89 -19.89
CA PRO A 212 -19.11 -14.95 -20.91
C PRO A 212 -19.66 -14.53 -22.28
N ARG A 213 -19.13 -13.45 -22.87
CA ARG A 213 -19.56 -12.93 -24.18
C ARG A 213 -18.82 -13.58 -25.36
N VAL A 214 -18.32 -14.81 -25.20
CA VAL A 214 -17.51 -15.50 -26.22
C VAL A 214 -18.04 -16.90 -26.46
N GLY A 215 -18.34 -17.23 -27.73
CA GLY A 215 -18.81 -18.55 -28.16
C GLY A 215 -20.33 -18.63 -28.38
N GLY A 216 -20.82 -19.83 -28.73
CA GLY A 216 -22.17 -20.12 -29.22
C GLY A 216 -23.34 -19.62 -28.37
N GLU A 217 -23.10 -19.19 -27.13
CA GLU A 217 -24.11 -18.58 -26.26
C GLU A 217 -24.64 -17.23 -26.78
N VAL A 218 -23.85 -16.50 -27.58
CA VAL A 218 -24.30 -15.27 -28.27
C VAL A 218 -25.39 -15.56 -29.31
N MET A 219 -25.47 -16.81 -29.81
CA MET A 219 -26.47 -17.20 -30.80
C MET A 219 -27.85 -17.41 -30.19
N ARG A 220 -27.98 -17.68 -28.88
CA ARG A 220 -29.29 -17.90 -28.24
C ARG A 220 -30.14 -16.62 -28.27
N GLY A 221 -31.37 -16.73 -28.74
CA GLY A 221 -32.34 -15.63 -28.88
C GLY A 221 -32.19 -14.78 -30.15
N LEU A 222 -31.19 -15.05 -31.00
CA LEU A 222 -31.05 -14.33 -32.27
C LEU A 222 -32.09 -14.83 -33.30
N PRO A 223 -32.79 -13.91 -34.00
CA PRO A 223 -33.60 -14.27 -35.16
C PRO A 223 -32.67 -14.60 -36.33
N VAL A 224 -32.80 -15.79 -36.88
CA VAL A 224 -32.00 -16.30 -37.99
C VAL A 224 -32.91 -16.67 -39.15
N LYS A 225 -32.40 -16.58 -40.39
CA LYS A 225 -33.17 -16.88 -41.59
C LYS A 225 -32.82 -18.26 -42.11
N VAL A 226 -33.82 -19.07 -42.41
CA VAL A 226 -33.63 -20.43 -42.94
C VAL A 226 -33.22 -20.35 -44.41
N LEU A 227 -32.11 -21.00 -44.76
CA LEU A 227 -31.58 -21.04 -46.13
C LEU A 227 -32.05 -22.29 -46.85
N ASP A 228 -31.90 -23.44 -46.21
CA ASP A 228 -32.36 -24.74 -46.70
C ASP A 228 -32.84 -25.59 -45.52
N TRP A 229 -33.80 -26.49 -45.79
CA TRP A 229 -34.38 -27.36 -44.77
C TRP A 229 -34.83 -28.68 -45.37
N GLN A 230 -34.35 -29.80 -44.82
CA GLN A 230 -34.70 -31.15 -45.24
C GLN A 230 -34.68 -32.12 -44.05
N GLY A 231 -35.82 -32.78 -43.77
CA GLY A 231 -35.86 -33.88 -42.80
C GLY A 231 -35.60 -33.49 -41.34
N GLY A 232 -35.88 -32.25 -40.93
CA GLY A 232 -35.69 -31.76 -39.56
C GLY A 232 -34.34 -31.08 -39.29
N GLU A 233 -33.44 -31.09 -40.28
CA GLU A 233 -32.16 -30.39 -40.25
C GLU A 233 -31.99 -29.50 -41.50
N GLY A 234 -31.10 -28.53 -41.41
CA GLY A 234 -30.81 -27.64 -42.52
C GLY A 234 -29.77 -26.60 -42.16
N HIS A 235 -29.77 -25.49 -42.88
CA HIS A 235 -28.88 -24.37 -42.63
C HIS A 235 -29.65 -23.08 -42.43
N VAL A 236 -29.16 -22.27 -41.49
CA VAL A 236 -29.65 -20.92 -41.21
C VAL A 236 -28.54 -19.91 -41.42
N LEU A 237 -28.91 -18.70 -41.80
CA LEU A 237 -28.03 -17.55 -41.85
C LEU A 237 -28.10 -16.83 -40.50
N ALA A 238 -27.02 -16.92 -39.73
CA ALA A 238 -26.87 -16.26 -38.44
C ALA A 238 -25.66 -15.32 -38.50
N GLN A 239 -25.86 -14.02 -38.24
CA GLN A 239 -24.78 -13.01 -38.28
C GLN A 239 -23.95 -13.00 -39.59
N GLY A 240 -24.56 -13.35 -40.72
CA GLY A 240 -23.89 -13.40 -42.03
C GLY A 240 -23.16 -14.71 -42.34
N GLU A 241 -23.17 -15.68 -41.42
CA GLU A 241 -22.56 -16.99 -41.59
C GLU A 241 -23.60 -18.10 -41.77
N ARG A 242 -23.25 -19.14 -42.52
CA ARG A 242 -24.09 -20.33 -42.73
C ARG A 242 -23.85 -21.35 -41.61
N TRP A 243 -24.84 -21.52 -40.75
CA TRP A 243 -24.79 -22.43 -39.61
C TRP A 243 -25.67 -23.65 -39.83
N ARG A 244 -25.23 -24.82 -39.36
CA ARG A 244 -26.09 -26.02 -39.30
C ARG A 244 -27.14 -25.83 -38.22
N ALA A 245 -28.38 -26.19 -38.50
CA ALA A 245 -29.48 -26.07 -37.56
C ALA A 245 -30.41 -27.27 -37.61
N ARG A 246 -31.08 -27.52 -36.48
CA ARG A 246 -32.11 -28.55 -36.30
C ARG A 246 -33.34 -27.93 -35.64
N ALA A 247 -34.53 -28.40 -36.02
CA ALA A 247 -35.79 -28.04 -35.37
C ALA A 247 -36.67 -29.28 -35.24
N ASP A 248 -37.36 -29.40 -34.11
CA ASP A 248 -38.36 -30.45 -33.89
C ASP A 248 -39.69 -30.14 -34.59
N GLU A 249 -39.84 -28.90 -35.08
CA GLU A 249 -41.02 -28.40 -35.79
C GLU A 249 -40.75 -28.30 -37.30
N PRO A 250 -41.79 -28.40 -38.16
CA PRO A 250 -41.64 -28.18 -39.59
C PRO A 250 -41.33 -26.71 -39.89
N VAL A 251 -40.16 -26.47 -40.48
CA VAL A 251 -39.65 -25.15 -40.88
C VAL A 251 -39.41 -25.15 -42.39
N ALA A 252 -39.63 -24.03 -43.07
CA ALA A 252 -39.40 -23.90 -44.51
C ALA A 252 -38.26 -22.91 -44.84
N PRO A 253 -37.55 -23.10 -45.98
CA PRO A 253 -36.62 -22.11 -46.50
C PRO A 253 -37.26 -20.72 -46.63
N GLY A 254 -36.61 -19.70 -46.09
CA GLY A 254 -37.10 -18.33 -46.05
C GLY A 254 -37.75 -17.91 -44.73
N ASP A 255 -38.12 -18.87 -43.85
CA ASP A 255 -38.70 -18.56 -42.53
C ASP A 255 -37.67 -17.85 -41.62
N SER A 256 -38.19 -17.01 -40.73
CA SER A 256 -37.41 -16.43 -39.62
C SER A 256 -37.70 -17.22 -38.36
N VAL A 257 -36.66 -17.85 -37.81
CA VAL A 257 -36.71 -18.72 -36.63
C VAL A 257 -35.80 -18.16 -35.55
N GLU A 258 -36.04 -18.53 -34.30
CA GLU A 258 -35.25 -18.07 -33.15
C GLU A 258 -34.41 -19.21 -32.62
N VAL A 259 -33.12 -18.95 -32.38
CA VAL A 259 -32.19 -19.94 -31.84
C VAL A 259 -32.48 -20.14 -30.35
N THR A 260 -32.81 -21.35 -29.95
CA THR A 260 -33.09 -21.71 -28.56
C THR A 260 -31.85 -22.26 -27.85
N ASP A 261 -31.00 -22.98 -28.58
CA ASP A 261 -29.78 -23.57 -28.00
C ASP A 261 -28.68 -23.80 -29.05
N VAL A 262 -27.44 -24.03 -28.57
CA VAL A 262 -26.27 -24.35 -29.40
C VAL A 262 -25.53 -25.55 -28.81
N SER A 263 -25.42 -26.63 -29.59
CA SER A 263 -24.70 -27.85 -29.22
C SER A 263 -23.78 -28.30 -30.36
N ASP A 264 -22.49 -28.50 -30.10
CA ASP A 264 -21.51 -29.04 -31.06
C ASP A 264 -21.55 -28.39 -32.47
N LEU A 265 -21.65 -27.04 -32.51
CA LEU A 265 -21.77 -26.23 -33.73
C LEU A 265 -23.08 -26.40 -34.53
N VAL A 266 -24.11 -26.99 -33.92
CA VAL A 266 -25.47 -27.08 -34.46
C VAL A 266 -26.42 -26.20 -33.63
N LEU A 267 -27.17 -25.33 -34.30
CA LEU A 267 -28.17 -24.45 -33.68
C LEU A 267 -29.51 -25.17 -33.57
N THR A 268 -30.10 -25.22 -32.38
CA THR A 268 -31.51 -25.63 -32.23
C THR A 268 -32.38 -24.40 -32.43
N VAL A 269 -33.35 -24.47 -33.33
CA VAL A 269 -34.21 -23.33 -33.69
C VAL A 269 -35.69 -23.68 -33.53
N ARG A 270 -36.50 -22.71 -33.11
CA ARG A 270 -37.96 -22.84 -33.10
C ARG A 270 -38.62 -21.73 -33.89
N ARG A 271 -39.84 -21.94 -34.35
CA ARG A 271 -40.63 -20.88 -34.98
C ARG A 271 -40.95 -19.81 -33.94
N ARG A 272 -40.77 -18.54 -34.31
CA ARG A 272 -41.20 -17.42 -33.46
C ARG A 272 -42.73 -17.38 -33.48
N ASP A 273 -43.35 -17.66 -32.34
CA ASP A 273 -44.80 -17.53 -32.16
C ASP A 273 -45.19 -16.05 -32.32
N GLY A 274 -45.78 -15.73 -33.47
CA GLY A 274 -46.30 -14.40 -33.77
C GLY A 274 -47.59 -14.14 -33.02
N ASN A 275 -47.53 -13.92 -31.70
CA ASN A 275 -48.66 -13.36 -30.97
C ASN A 275 -48.21 -12.56 -29.74
N ASN A 276 -47.97 -11.25 -29.94
CA ASN A 276 -48.27 -10.26 -28.91
C ASN A 276 -48.65 -8.93 -29.58
N ASN A 277 -49.86 -8.89 -30.13
CA ASN A 277 -50.56 -7.63 -30.36
C ASN A 277 -51.26 -7.27 -29.04
N GLY A 278 -50.70 -6.33 -28.28
CA GLY A 278 -51.16 -6.00 -26.92
C GLY A 278 -50.86 -4.57 -26.53
N ALA A 279 -51.68 -3.65 -27.05
CA ALA A 279 -52.15 -2.39 -26.44
C ALA A 279 -51.13 -1.50 -25.70
N ILE A 280 -50.67 -0.44 -26.39
CA ILE A 280 -50.35 0.83 -25.72
C ILE A 280 -51.61 1.69 -25.79
N ARG A 281 -52.21 1.94 -24.63
CA ARG A 281 -52.90 3.21 -24.34
C ARG A 281 -51.91 4.10 -23.61
#